data_AF-A0A7X6MPQ8-F1
#
_entry.id   AF-A0A7X6MPQ8-F1
#
_cell.length_a   1.000
_cell.length_b   1.000
_cell.length_c   1.000
_cell.angle_alpha   90.00
_cell.angle_beta   90.00
_cell.angle_gamma   90.00
#
_symmetry.space_group_name_H-M   'P 1'
#
loop_
_entity.id
_entity.type
_entity.pdbx_description
1 polymer ?
#
loop_
_entity_poly.entity_id
_entity_poly.type
_entity_poly.pdbx_seq_one_letter_code
_entity_poly.pdbx_strand_id
1 'polypeptide(L)'
;MDLYDLGRKAGHIRELCPAADVLVYINFVIASNAATARATLESAEAVLPAVTLGYVGTPYGLANLIGDIHAMGLADGAILHPLIRGAELNMVFNSVLPQLGITTPKAG
;
A
#
# COMPACT_ATOMS: atom_id res chain seq x y z
N MET A 1 2.31 12.18 2.24
CA MET A 1 1.53 11.91 3.47
C MET A 1 2.29 10.89 4.30
N ASP A 2 2.42 11.11 5.61
CA ASP A 2 3.00 10.13 6.54
C ASP A 2 1.91 9.42 7.38
N LEU A 3 2.32 8.52 8.30
CA LEU A 3 1.40 7.77 9.15
C LEU A 3 0.67 8.64 10.19
N TYR A 4 1.31 9.72 10.65
CA TYR A 4 0.68 10.64 11.59
C TYR A 4 -0.45 11.42 10.91
N ASP A 5 -0.17 11.96 9.73
CA ASP A 5 -1.18 12.60 8.88
C ASP A 5 -2.33 11.66 8.54
N LEU A 6 -2.03 10.39 8.25
CA LEU A 6 -3.03 9.37 8.01
C LEU A 6 -3.93 9.18 9.23
N GLY A 7 -3.36 8.97 10.42
CA GLY A 7 -4.13 8.78 11.65
C GLY A 7 -4.99 9.98 11.99
N ARG A 8 -4.46 11.20 11.83
CA ARG A 8 -5.23 12.43 12.04
C ARG A 8 -6.42 12.55 11.08
N LYS A 9 -6.22 12.26 9.79
CA LYS A 9 -7.31 12.29 8.80
C LYS A 9 -8.35 11.20 9.05
N ALA A 10 -7.90 9.99 9.36
CA ALA A 10 -8.77 8.86 9.65
C ALA A 10 -9.65 9.13 10.88
N GLY A 11 -9.05 9.62 11.98
CA GLY A 11 -9.79 10.01 13.18
C GLY A 11 -10.86 11.05 12.88
N HIS A 12 -10.51 12.11 12.14
CA HIS A 12 -11.47 13.13 11.75
C HIS A 12 -12.63 12.59 10.90
N ILE A 13 -12.36 11.70 9.93
CA ILE A 13 -13.40 11.07 9.12
C ILE A 13 -14.31 10.18 9.97
N ARG A 14 -13.75 9.42 10.92
CA ARG A 14 -14.54 8.55 11.82
C ARG A 14 -15.41 9.34 12.79
N GLU A 15 -14.97 10.52 13.24
CA GLU A 15 -15.81 11.43 14.04
C GLU A 15 -17.01 11.94 13.24
N LEU A 16 -16.80 12.30 11.97
CA LEU A 16 -17.86 12.78 11.08
C LEU A 16 -18.80 11.66 10.61
N CYS A 17 -18.25 10.47 10.37
CA CYS A 17 -18.94 9.32 9.79
C CYS A 17 -18.57 8.01 10.54
N PRO A 18 -19.13 7.76 11.74
CA PRO A 18 -18.73 6.62 12.57
C PRO A 18 -18.95 5.24 11.94
N ALA A 19 -19.85 5.13 10.96
CA ALA A 19 -20.18 3.88 10.28
C ALA A 19 -19.43 3.68 8.94
N ALA A 20 -18.57 4.62 8.54
CA ALA A 20 -17.85 4.52 7.28
C ALA A 20 -16.56 3.71 7.42
N ASP A 21 -16.32 2.81 6.46
CA ASP A 21 -15.00 2.18 6.29
C ASP A 21 -14.01 3.22 5.77
N VAL A 22 -12.83 3.28 6.40
CA VAL A 22 -11.73 4.16 6.01
C VAL A 22 -10.74 3.35 5.18
N LEU A 23 -10.55 3.73 3.91
CA LEU A 23 -9.58 3.10 3.03
C LEU A 23 -8.36 4.00 2.83
N VAL A 24 -7.15 3.45 2.93
CA VAL A 24 -5.92 4.15 2.60
C VAL A 24 -5.52 3.92 1.14
N TYR A 25 -5.17 4.99 0.43
CA TYR A 25 -4.60 4.88 -0.92
C TYR A 25 -3.08 4.82 -0.84
N ILE A 26 -2.49 3.73 -1.34
CA ILE A 26 -1.05 3.48 -1.30
C ILE A 26 -0.52 3.43 -2.73
N ASN A 27 0.25 4.45 -3.08
CA ASN A 27 1.07 4.46 -4.28
C ASN A 27 2.34 3.66 -4.03
N PHE A 28 2.66 2.69 -4.88
CA PHE A 28 3.77 1.79 -4.62
C PHE A 28 4.68 1.52 -5.82
N VAL A 29 5.95 1.25 -5.50
CA VAL A 29 6.93 0.59 -6.36
C VAL A 29 7.55 -0.55 -5.55
N ILE A 30 7.46 -1.77 -6.08
CA ILE A 30 8.03 -2.95 -5.43
C ILE A 30 8.97 -3.69 -6.37
N ALA A 31 10.02 -4.26 -5.77
CA ALA A 31 10.94 -5.17 -6.44
C ALA A 31 11.41 -6.24 -5.43
N SER A 32 12.19 -7.23 -5.90
CA SER A 32 12.72 -8.30 -5.03
C SER A 32 13.54 -7.78 -3.86
N ASN A 33 14.15 -6.61 -4.01
CA ASN A 33 14.87 -5.89 -2.95
C ASN A 33 14.63 -4.37 -3.06
N ALA A 34 14.87 -3.66 -1.96
CA ALA A 34 14.60 -2.22 -1.89
C ALA A 34 15.51 -1.36 -2.79
N ALA A 35 16.74 -1.79 -3.07
CA ALA A 35 17.65 -1.05 -3.94
C ALA A 35 17.13 -1.03 -5.38
N THR A 36 16.68 -2.18 -5.89
CA THR A 36 16.05 -2.29 -7.20
C THR A 36 14.78 -1.44 -7.28
N ALA A 37 13.91 -1.47 -6.26
CA ALA A 37 12.69 -0.68 -6.26
C ALA A 37 12.97 0.83 -6.36
N ARG A 38 14.00 1.32 -5.65
CA ARG A 38 14.43 2.73 -5.72
C ARG A 38 15.00 3.08 -7.10
N ALA A 39 15.88 2.24 -7.64
CA ALA A 39 16.42 2.43 -8.97
C ALA A 39 15.31 2.46 -10.05
N THR A 40 14.29 1.61 -9.90
CA THR A 40 13.13 1.61 -10.80
C THR A 40 12.34 2.93 -10.70
N LEU A 41 12.09 3.43 -9.48
CA LEU A 41 11.44 4.74 -9.29
C LEU A 41 12.24 5.88 -9.95
N GLU A 42 13.55 5.92 -9.70
CA GLU A 42 14.46 6.92 -10.28
C GLU A 42 14.45 6.86 -11.81
N SER A 43 14.54 5.66 -12.38
CA SER A 43 14.56 5.47 -13.84
C SER A 43 13.26 5.85 -14.54
N ALA A 44 12.14 5.78 -13.84
CA ALA A 44 10.83 6.14 -14.37
C ALA A 44 10.53 7.65 -14.25
N GLU A 45 11.43 8.42 -13.61
CA GLU A 45 11.21 9.84 -13.26
C GLU A 45 9.85 10.07 -12.55
N ALA A 46 9.37 9.04 -11.85
CA ALA A 46 8.05 9.03 -11.26
C ALA A 46 8.07 9.73 -9.90
N VAL A 47 7.09 10.60 -9.65
CA VAL A 47 6.96 11.34 -8.40
C VAL A 47 5.83 10.75 -7.57
N LEU A 48 6.12 10.47 -6.30
CA LEU A 48 5.12 10.07 -5.33
C LEU A 48 4.14 11.23 -5.05
N PRO A 49 2.82 11.03 -5.20
CA PRO A 49 1.87 12.10 -4.95
C PRO A 49 1.89 12.50 -3.47
N ALA A 50 2.14 13.78 -3.20
CA ALA A 50 2.30 14.32 -1.85
C ALA A 50 1.09 14.04 -0.91
N VAL A 51 -0.10 13.91 -1.50
CA VAL A 51 -1.37 13.72 -0.78
C VAL A 51 -1.69 12.28 -0.40
N THR A 52 -0.94 11.31 -0.92
CA THR A 52 -1.15 9.87 -0.71
C THR A 52 0.01 9.22 0.02
N LEU A 53 -0.20 8.00 0.52
CA LEU A 53 0.87 7.23 1.14
C LEU A 53 1.73 6.61 0.03
N GLY A 54 3.05 6.77 0.15
CA GLY A 54 4.02 6.24 -0.80
C GLY A 54 4.81 5.08 -0.20
N TYR A 55 4.98 4.00 -0.96
CA TYR A 55 5.83 2.88 -0.55
C TYR A 55 6.80 2.48 -1.67
N VAL A 56 8.09 2.37 -1.33
CA VAL A 56 9.15 1.94 -2.25
C VAL A 56 10.00 0.89 -1.54
N GLY A 57 9.94 -0.36 -1.99
CA GLY A 57 10.62 -1.43 -1.29
C GLY A 57 10.30 -2.83 -1.78
N THR A 58 10.15 -3.76 -0.85
CA THR A 58 9.86 -5.17 -1.15
C THR A 58 8.36 -5.48 -1.02
N PRO A 59 7.86 -6.54 -1.66
CA PRO A 59 6.50 -7.05 -1.43
C PRO A 59 6.24 -7.37 0.05
N TYR A 60 7.24 -7.93 0.74
CA TYR A 60 7.14 -8.24 2.17
C TYR A 60 6.95 -6.99 3.02
N GLY A 61 7.76 -5.95 2.79
CA GLY A 61 7.58 -4.69 3.52
C GLY A 61 6.26 -3.98 3.18
N LEU A 62 5.73 -4.14 1.96
CA LEU A 62 4.42 -3.58 1.60
C LEU A 62 3.30 -4.29 2.37
N ALA A 63 3.35 -5.63 2.44
CA ALA A 63 2.38 -6.41 3.20
C ALA A 63 2.41 -6.05 4.68
N ASN A 64 3.61 -5.94 5.28
CA ASN A 64 3.75 -5.52 6.67
C ASN A 64 3.22 -4.11 6.92
N LEU A 65 3.52 -3.15 6.04
CA LEU A 65 2.97 -1.79 6.16
C LEU A 65 1.44 -1.79 6.16
N ILE A 66 0.81 -2.57 5.27
CA ILE A 66 -0.65 -2.71 5.21
C ILE A 66 -1.17 -3.33 6.51
N GLY A 67 -0.51 -4.40 6.99
CA GLY A 67 -0.84 -5.06 8.25
C GLY A 67 -0.74 -4.11 9.45
N ASP A 68 0.31 -3.31 9.52
CA ASP A 68 0.52 -2.34 10.60
C ASP A 68 -0.55 -1.23 10.59
N ILE A 69 -0.88 -0.69 9.40
CA ILE A 69 -1.95 0.30 9.24
C ILE A 69 -3.28 -0.24 9.77
N HIS A 70 -3.60 -1.49 9.43
CA HIS A 70 -4.82 -2.16 9.90
C HIS A 70 -4.77 -2.44 11.41
N ALA A 71 -3.66 -3.00 11.91
CA ALA A 71 -3.49 -3.34 13.33
C ALA A 71 -3.55 -2.10 14.25
N MET A 72 -3.09 -0.94 13.76
CA MET A 72 -3.18 0.34 14.46
C MET A 72 -4.56 1.01 14.33
N GLY A 73 -5.51 0.43 13.58
CA GLY A 73 -6.84 1.01 13.34
C GLY A 73 -6.85 2.27 12.48
N LEU A 74 -5.75 2.56 11.78
CA LEU A 74 -5.61 3.77 10.96
C LEU A 74 -6.48 3.69 9.69
N ALA A 75 -6.68 2.49 9.14
CA ALA A 75 -7.58 2.23 8.03
C ALA A 75 -8.11 0.79 8.10
N ASP A 76 -9.31 0.59 7.57
CA ASP A 76 -10.01 -0.70 7.50
C ASP A 76 -9.61 -1.50 6.25
N GLY A 77 -9.03 -0.83 5.25
CA GLY A 77 -8.51 -1.46 4.05
C GLY A 77 -7.56 -0.57 3.26
N ALA A 78 -6.96 -1.14 2.20
CA ALA A 78 -6.00 -0.45 1.35
C ALA A 78 -6.37 -0.56 -0.13
N ILE A 79 -6.24 0.54 -0.85
CA ILE A 79 -6.28 0.60 -2.31
C ILE A 79 -4.84 0.73 -2.80
N LEU A 80 -4.37 -0.27 -3.55
CA LEU A 80 -3.00 -0.31 -4.06
C LEU A 80 -2.95 0.24 -5.49
N HIS A 81 -2.11 1.24 -5.71
CA HIS A 81 -1.87 1.83 -7.02
C HIS A 81 -0.39 1.72 -7.41
N PRO A 82 -0.05 0.95 -8.45
CA PRO A 82 1.32 0.88 -8.93
C PRO A 82 1.68 2.19 -9.63
N LEU A 83 2.78 2.82 -9.23
CA LEU A 83 3.25 4.07 -9.85
C LEU A 83 3.86 3.86 -11.24
N ILE A 84 4.32 2.64 -11.50
CA ILE A 84 4.98 2.23 -12.74
C ILE A 84 4.22 1.01 -13.25
N ARG A 85 3.98 0.95 -14.56
CA ARG A 85 3.29 -0.20 -15.16
C ARG A 85 4.28 -1.31 -15.48
N GLY A 86 4.01 -2.53 -15.02
CA GLY A 86 4.86 -3.69 -15.27
C GLY A 86 4.48 -4.94 -14.46
N ALA A 87 5.50 -5.63 -13.95
CA ALA A 87 5.38 -6.91 -13.24
C ALA A 87 4.85 -6.80 -11.78
N GLU A 88 4.46 -5.61 -11.34
CA GLU A 88 4.06 -5.32 -9.96
C GLU A 88 2.80 -6.11 -9.57
N LEU A 89 1.86 -6.29 -10.50
CA LEU A 89 0.63 -7.05 -10.25
C LEU A 89 0.94 -8.51 -9.88
N ASN A 90 1.87 -9.16 -10.60
CA ASN A 90 2.28 -10.52 -10.28
C ASN A 90 2.92 -10.61 -8.89
N MET A 91 3.72 -9.61 -8.50
CA MET A 91 4.30 -9.56 -7.15
C MET A 91 3.24 -9.30 -6.07
N VAL A 92 2.21 -8.50 -6.37
CA VAL A 92 1.07 -8.32 -5.47
C VAL A 92 0.33 -9.63 -5.27
N PHE A 93 -0.10 -10.30 -6.34
CA PHE A 93 -0.85 -11.55 -6.24
C PHE A 93 -0.05 -12.71 -5.63
N ASN A 94 1.23 -12.84 -5.98
CA ASN A 94 2.04 -13.98 -5.57
C ASN A 94 2.82 -13.76 -4.28
N SER A 95 2.93 -12.53 -3.78
CA SER A 95 3.75 -12.22 -2.60
C SER A 95 3.06 -11.34 -1.58
N VAL A 96 2.36 -10.27 -1.99
CA VAL A 96 1.71 -9.36 -1.03
C VAL A 96 0.44 -9.99 -0.44
N LEU A 97 -0.51 -10.41 -1.29
CA LEU A 97 -1.80 -10.95 -0.84
C LEU A 97 -1.68 -12.20 0.06
N PRO A 98 -0.81 -13.20 -0.26
CA PRO A 98 -0.66 -14.37 0.60
C PRO A 98 -0.16 -14.03 2.00
N GLN A 99 0.69 -13.01 2.15
CA GLN A 99 1.17 -12.56 3.46
C GLN A 99 0.08 -11.89 4.29
N LEU A 100 -0.91 -11.29 3.63
CA LEU A 100 -2.12 -10.76 4.27
C LEU A 100 -3.16 -11.86 4.56
N GLY A 101 -2.86 -13.13 4.26
CA GLY A 101 -3.83 -14.23 4.36
C GLY A 101 -4.93 -14.19 3.29
N ILE A 102 -4.78 -13.35 2.27
CA ILE A 102 -5.75 -13.21 1.18
C ILE A 102 -5.38 -14.22 0.10
N THR A 103 -6.13 -15.31 0.02
CA THR A 103 -5.98 -16.29 -1.05
C THR A 103 -6.76 -15.84 -2.27
N THR A 104 -6.12 -15.76 -3.44
CA THR A 104 -6.85 -15.67 -4.71
C THR A 104 -7.77 -16.88 -4.87
N PRO A 105 -9.02 -16.73 -5.35
CA PRO A 105 -9.86 -17.88 -5.67
C PRO A 105 -9.08 -18.82 -6.59
N LYS A 106 -9.12 -20.13 -6.33
CA LYS A 106 -8.62 -21.11 -7.30
C LYS A 106 -9.36 -20.84 -8.61
N ALA A 107 -8.63 -20.54 -9.68
CA ALA A 107 -9.18 -20.59 -11.02
C ALA A 107 -9.67 -22.03 -11.22
N GLY A 108 -11.00 -22.20 -11.21
CA GLY A 108 -11.66 -23.46 -11.52
C GLY A 108 -11.66 -23.72 -13.03
#